data_AF-A0A2V6GLC1-F1
#
_entry.id   AF-A0A2V6GLC1-F1
#
_cell.length_a   1.000
_cell.length_b   1.000
_cell.length_c   1.000
_cell.angle_alpha   90.00
_cell.angle_beta   90.00
_cell.angle_gamma   90.00
#
_symmetry.space_group_name_H-M   'P 1'
#
loop_
_entity.id
_entity.type
_entity.pdbx_description
1 polymer ?
#
loop_
_entity_poly.entity_id
_entity_poly.type
_entity_poly.pdbx_seq_one_letter_code
_entity_poly.pdbx_strand_id
1 'polypeptide(L)'
;MRIVRRPLAPGETDHELIWLSVSLGSLALAAGWFALRLAWPHCIFLAVTGHPCLTCGATRAAIAFFHLDFMSAWKWNPLVFTTLCGLSIFDAYAFAVLVIRAPRLRIVQFTRSEKSFLRLTAVILLLSNWIYLLSRSRGLF
;
A
#
# COMPACT_ATOMS: atom_id res chain seq x y z
N MET A 1 19.30 -13.37 4.12
CA MET A 1 18.84 -12.59 2.94
C MET A 1 19.99 -12.40 1.93
N ARG A 2 19.89 -12.90 0.68
CA ARG A 2 20.85 -12.55 -0.40
C ARG A 2 20.15 -11.75 -1.49
N ILE A 3 20.57 -10.50 -1.68
CA ILE A 3 20.06 -9.61 -2.72
C ILE A 3 20.98 -9.76 -3.93
N VAL A 4 20.43 -10.20 -5.07
CA VAL A 4 21.17 -10.35 -6.32
C VAL A 4 20.62 -9.36 -7.33
N ARG A 5 21.50 -8.59 -7.98
CA ARG A 5 21.15 -7.76 -9.13
C ARG A 5 21.35 -8.58 -10.39
N ARG A 6 20.27 -8.89 -11.12
CA ARG A 6 20.38 -9.61 -12.41
C ARG A 6 19.36 -9.10 -13.43
N PRO A 7 19.69 -9.13 -14.74
CA PRO A 7 18.71 -8.84 -15.79
C PRO A 7 17.58 -9.90 -15.81
N LEU A 8 16.44 -9.55 -16.41
CA LEU A 8 15.30 -10.45 -16.55
C LEU A 8 15.70 -11.65 -17.43
N ALA A 9 15.50 -12.87 -16.93
CA ALA A 9 15.75 -14.06 -17.74
C ALA A 9 14.63 -14.24 -18.80
N PRO A 10 14.92 -14.79 -19.98
CA PRO A 10 13.90 -15.09 -20.98
C PRO A 10 12.80 -15.98 -20.38
N GLY A 11 11.55 -15.52 -20.42
CA GLY A 11 10.38 -16.24 -19.87
C GLY A 11 10.05 -15.95 -18.40
N GLU A 12 10.81 -15.10 -17.69
CA GLU A 12 10.43 -14.65 -16.34
C GLU A 12 9.36 -13.56 -16.40
N THR A 13 8.37 -13.64 -15.50
CA THR A 13 7.32 -12.62 -15.39
C THR A 13 7.88 -11.29 -14.90
N ASP A 14 7.52 -10.23 -15.62
CA ASP A 14 7.92 -8.86 -15.32
C ASP A 14 7.04 -8.29 -14.20
N HIS A 15 7.36 -8.66 -12.97
CA HIS A 15 6.63 -8.23 -11.78
C HIS A 15 6.64 -6.70 -11.63
N GLU A 16 7.77 -6.06 -11.93
CA GLU A 16 7.89 -4.60 -11.89
C GLU A 16 6.90 -3.91 -12.83
N LEU A 17 6.80 -4.36 -14.09
CA LEU A 17 5.86 -3.81 -15.07
C LEU A 17 4.40 -4.10 -14.71
N ILE A 18 4.10 -5.33 -14.27
CA ILE A 18 2.73 -5.73 -13.91
C ILE A 18 2.23 -4.88 -12.74
N TRP A 19 3.00 -4.81 -11.65
CA TRP A 19 2.60 -4.06 -10.46
C TRP A 19 2.54 -2.56 -10.74
N LEU A 20 3.49 -1.99 -11.47
CA LEU A 20 3.44 -0.59 -11.88
C LEU A 20 2.20 -0.30 -12.73
N SER A 21 1.85 -1.17 -13.67
CA SER A 21 0.66 -1.01 -14.51
C SER A 21 -0.63 -1.11 -13.70
N VAL A 22 -0.69 -2.02 -12.73
CA VAL A 22 -1.82 -2.15 -11.81
C VAL A 22 -1.94 -0.92 -10.91
N SER A 23 -0.83 -0.42 -10.35
CA SER A 23 -0.79 0.81 -9.55
C SER A 23 -1.32 2.00 -10.34
N LEU A 24 -0.75 2.24 -11.53
CA LEU A 24 -1.16 3.35 -12.41
C LEU A 24 -2.61 3.23 -12.87
N GLY A 25 -3.05 2.03 -13.24
CA GLY A 25 -4.44 1.77 -13.63
C GLY A 25 -5.41 2.05 -12.48
N SER A 26 -5.09 1.59 -11.26
CA SER A 26 -5.92 1.84 -10.08
C SER A 26 -5.99 3.32 -9.72
N LEU A 27 -4.87 4.04 -9.85
CA LEU A 27 -4.79 5.48 -9.63
C LEU A 27 -5.63 6.24 -10.66
N ALA A 28 -5.54 5.87 -11.94
CA ALA A 28 -6.31 6.49 -13.02
C ALA A 28 -7.82 6.27 -12.81
N LEU A 29 -8.23 5.08 -12.40
CA LEU A 29 -9.62 4.78 -12.06
C LEU A 29 -10.11 5.61 -10.86
N ALA A 30 -9.30 5.70 -9.80
CA ALA A 30 -9.64 6.51 -8.62
C ALA A 30 -9.73 8.01 -8.95
N ALA A 31 -8.82 8.52 -9.78
CA ALA A 31 -8.83 9.89 -10.26
C ALA A 31 -10.06 10.16 -11.14
N GLY A 32 -10.41 9.23 -12.04
CA GLY A 32 -11.63 9.31 -12.84
C GLY A 32 -12.89 9.31 -11.97
N TRP A 33 -12.95 8.45 -10.96
CA TRP A 33 -14.05 8.40 -9.99
C TRP A 33 -14.22 9.74 -9.25
N PHE A 34 -13.11 10.32 -8.80
CA PHE A 34 -13.08 11.62 -8.14
C PHE A 34 -13.50 12.76 -9.08
N ALA A 35 -12.99 12.77 -10.31
CA ALA A 35 -13.31 13.77 -11.32
C ALA A 35 -14.81 13.75 -11.70
N LEU A 36 -15.40 12.56 -11.74
CA LEU A 36 -16.84 12.35 -11.95
C LEU A 36 -17.70 12.70 -10.73
N ARG A 37 -17.10 13.13 -9.61
CA ARG A 37 -17.77 13.47 -8.34
C ARG A 37 -18.71 12.38 -7.83
N LEU A 38 -18.37 11.12 -8.10
CA LEU A 38 -19.14 9.99 -7.63
C LEU A 38 -19.04 9.90 -6.10
N ALA A 39 -20.16 9.62 -5.45
CA ALA A 39 -20.17 9.44 -4.00
C ALA A 39 -19.23 8.29 -3.62
N TRP A 40 -18.29 8.58 -2.69
CA TRP A 40 -17.41 7.54 -2.18
C TRP A 40 -18.22 6.54 -1.35
N PRO A 41 -18.05 5.23 -1.58
CA PRO A 41 -18.77 4.22 -0.81
C PRO A 41 -18.39 4.35 0.67
N HIS A 42 -19.41 4.44 1.52
CA HIS A 42 -19.21 4.33 2.96
C HIS A 42 -18.79 2.90 3.28
N CYS A 43 -17.97 2.73 4.33
CA CYS A 43 -17.55 1.39 4.75
C CYS A 43 -18.76 0.60 5.27
N ILE A 44 -19.25 -0.35 4.46
CA ILE A 44 -20.40 -1.21 4.82
C ILE A 44 -20.10 -1.97 6.12
N PHE A 45 -18.85 -2.39 6.34
CA PHE A 45 -18.46 -3.06 7.56
C PHE A 45 -18.67 -2.17 8.79
N LEU A 46 -18.26 -0.90 8.74
CA LEU A 46 -18.51 0.05 9.82
C LEU A 46 -20.01 0.31 10.00
N ALA A 47 -20.76 0.42 8.90
CA ALA A 47 -22.20 0.66 8.94
C ALA A 47 -22.98 -0.51 9.57
N VAL A 48 -22.54 -1.75 9.33
CA VAL A 48 -23.21 -2.97 9.82
C VAL A 48 -22.73 -3.36 11.22
N THR A 49 -21.42 -3.29 11.49
CA THR A 49 -20.84 -3.78 12.75
C THR A 49 -20.65 -2.68 13.80
N GLY A 50 -20.64 -1.41 13.40
CA GLY A 50 -20.28 -0.30 14.27
C GLY A 50 -18.79 -0.24 14.67
N HIS A 51 -17.96 -1.14 14.14
CA HIS A 51 -16.52 -1.21 14.42
C HIS A 51 -15.67 -0.86 13.19
N PRO A 52 -14.58 -0.10 13.35
CA PRO A 52 -13.68 0.18 12.24
C PRO A 52 -12.94 -1.09 11.80
N CYS A 53 -12.90 -1.33 10.49
CA CYS A 53 -12.02 -2.34 9.90
C CYS A 53 -10.58 -1.81 9.80
N LEU A 54 -9.63 -2.70 9.47
CA LEU A 54 -8.20 -2.37 9.30
C LEU A 54 -7.96 -1.25 8.26
N THR A 55 -8.87 -1.09 7.31
CA THR A 55 -8.80 -0.11 6.21
C THR A 55 -9.81 1.03 6.36
N CYS A 56 -10.46 1.19 7.52
CA CYS A 56 -11.34 2.33 7.77
C CYS A 56 -10.55 3.65 7.61
N GLY A 57 -11.14 4.62 6.91
CA GLY A 57 -10.47 5.89 6.60
C GLY A 57 -9.45 5.83 5.46
N ALA A 58 -9.30 4.70 4.76
CA ALA A 58 -8.33 4.55 3.67
C ALA A 58 -8.47 5.64 2.58
N THR A 59 -9.69 5.95 2.15
CA THR A 59 -9.93 6.99 1.13
C THR A 59 -9.48 8.36 1.62
N ARG A 60 -9.79 8.72 2.87
CA ARG A 60 -9.37 10.00 3.46
C ARG A 60 -7.86 10.08 3.63
N ALA A 61 -7.23 8.97 4.04
CA ALA A 61 -5.78 8.86 4.11
C ALA A 61 -5.12 9.02 2.74
N ALA A 62 -5.65 8.38 1.70
CA ALA A 62 -5.16 8.48 0.34
C ALA A 62 -5.30 9.90 -0.21
N ILE A 63 -6.46 10.54 -0.04
CA ILE A 63 -6.68 11.93 -0.45
C ILE A 63 -5.66 12.84 0.25
N ALA A 64 -5.50 12.74 1.58
CA ALA A 64 -4.52 13.53 2.32
C ALA A 64 -3.07 13.29 1.83
N PHE A 65 -2.72 12.04 1.51
CA PHE A 65 -1.41 11.69 0.95
C PHE A 65 -1.16 12.38 -0.40
N PHE A 66 -2.14 12.40 -1.31
CA PHE A 66 -2.02 13.09 -2.61
C PHE A 66 -2.02 14.62 -2.48
N HIS A 67 -2.63 15.16 -1.43
CA HIS A 67 -2.50 16.57 -1.05
C HIS A 67 -1.17 16.90 -0.36
N LEU A 68 -0.24 15.93 -0.23
CA LEU A 68 1.03 16.05 0.49
C LEU A 68 0.85 16.37 1.99
N ASP A 69 -0.36 16.17 2.53
CA ASP A 69 -0.63 16.26 3.96
C ASP A 69 -0.40 14.90 4.62
N PHE A 70 0.89 14.59 4.80
CA PHE A 70 1.33 13.33 5.40
C PHE A 70 0.89 13.18 6.86
N MET A 71 0.74 14.29 7.59
CA MET A 71 0.30 14.26 8.99
C MET A 71 -1.16 13.85 9.08
N SER A 72 -2.03 14.40 8.24
CA SER A 72 -3.42 13.96 8.17
C SER A 72 -3.54 12.53 7.66
N ALA A 73 -2.76 12.15 6.65
CA ALA A 73 -2.78 10.78 6.11
C ALA A 73 -2.41 9.73 7.17
N TRP A 74 -1.35 9.98 7.95
CA TRP A 74 -0.95 9.14 9.07
C TRP A 74 -2.04 9.04 10.13
N LYS A 75 -2.64 10.18 10.51
CA LYS A 75 -3.72 10.20 11.49
C LYS A 75 -4.94 9.42 11.02
N TRP A 76 -5.29 9.49 9.74
CA TRP A 76 -6.45 8.79 9.20
C TRP A 76 -6.29 7.28 9.23
N ASN A 77 -5.20 6.76 8.67
CA ASN A 77 -4.90 5.33 8.68
C ASN A 77 -3.40 5.09 8.45
N PRO A 78 -2.62 4.81 9.51
CA PRO A 78 -1.18 4.55 9.41
C PRO A 78 -0.82 3.40 8.47
N LEU A 79 -1.63 2.33 8.44
CA LEU A 79 -1.41 1.19 7.55
C LEU A 79 -1.53 1.59 6.07
N VAL A 80 -2.55 2.39 5.73
CA VAL A 80 -2.75 2.86 4.36
C VAL A 80 -1.64 3.84 3.98
N PHE A 81 -1.28 4.76 4.87
CA PHE A 81 -0.17 5.68 4.63
C PHE A 81 1.15 4.94 4.36
N THR A 82 1.51 3.99 5.22
CA THR A 82 2.76 3.20 5.06
C THR A 82 2.73 2.36 3.78
N THR A 83 1.57 1.83 3.41
CA THR A 83 1.38 1.09 2.15
C THR A 83 1.53 2.01 0.94
N LEU A 84 0.93 3.21 0.96
CA LEU A 84 1.07 4.19 -0.13
C LEU A 84 2.52 4.67 -0.28
N CYS A 85 3.23 4.91 0.82
CA CYS A 85 4.66 5.22 0.79
C CYS A 85 5.47 4.08 0.16
N GLY A 86 5.24 2.84 0.59
CA GLY A 86 5.91 1.66 0.05
C GLY A 86 5.63 1.46 -1.43
N LEU A 87 4.37 1.64 -1.84
CA LEU A 87 3.94 1.57 -3.22
C LEU A 87 4.60 2.66 -4.07
N SER A 88 4.63 3.91 -3.59
CA SER A 88 5.25 5.03 -4.29
C SER A 88 6.76 4.81 -4.50
N ILE A 89 7.45 4.29 -3.49
CA ILE A 89 8.88 3.95 -3.59
C ILE A 89 9.07 2.80 -4.58
N PHE A 90 8.22 1.76 -4.53
CA PHE A 90 8.28 0.64 -5.46
C PHE A 90 8.01 1.08 -6.89
N ASP A 91 7.01 1.92 -7.13
CA ASP A 91 6.66 2.44 -8.45
C ASP A 91 7.79 3.31 -9.01
N ALA A 92 8.41 4.17 -8.19
CA ALA A 92 9.58 4.94 -8.59
C ALA A 92 10.77 4.04 -8.96
N TYR A 93 11.02 2.99 -8.17
CA TYR A 93 12.04 1.98 -8.47
C TYR A 93 11.73 1.22 -9.77
N ALA A 94 10.50 0.72 -9.93
CA ALA A 94 10.05 0.00 -11.11
C ALA A 94 10.17 0.87 -12.36
N PHE A 95 9.73 2.12 -12.29
CA PHE A 95 9.87 3.10 -13.36
C PHE A 95 11.33 3.33 -13.73
N ALA A 96 12.20 3.61 -12.75
CA ALA A 96 13.63 3.83 -13.00
C ALA A 96 14.30 2.62 -13.65
N VAL A 97 14.00 1.41 -13.16
CA VAL A 97 14.53 0.15 -13.70
C VAL A 97 14.05 -0.11 -15.13
N LEU A 98 12.77 0.17 -15.42
CA LEU A 98 12.20 -0.02 -16.75
C LEU A 98 12.76 1.00 -17.76
N VAL A 99 12.89 2.27 -17.36
CA VAL A 99 13.42 3.35 -18.22
C VAL A 99 14.91 3.17 -18.48
N ILE A 100 15.70 2.88 -17.45
CA ILE A 100 17.17 2.76 -17.55
C ILE A 100 17.58 1.35 -18.03
N ARG A 101 16.63 0.40 -18.13
CA ARG A 101 16.87 -1.03 -18.39
C ARG A 101 17.92 -1.63 -17.44
N ALA A 102 17.92 -1.16 -16.20
CA ALA A 102 18.90 -1.54 -15.19
C ALA A 102 18.70 -2.99 -14.71
N PRO A 103 19.76 -3.68 -14.22
CA PRO A 103 19.62 -5.00 -13.63
C PRO A 103 18.74 -4.94 -12.37
N ARG A 104 17.81 -5.89 -12.26
CA ARG A 104 16.73 -5.89 -11.26
C ARG A 104 17.21 -6.47 -9.94
N LEU A 105 16.80 -5.87 -8.83
CA LEU A 105 16.97 -6.43 -7.49
C LEU A 105 16.03 -7.62 -7.30
N ARG A 106 16.60 -8.83 -7.24
CA ARG A 106 15.90 -10.07 -6.91
C ARG A 106 16.39 -10.56 -5.55
N ILE A 107 15.46 -10.83 -4.65
CA ILE A 107 15.77 -11.41 -3.34
C ILE A 107 15.74 -12.93 -3.50
N VAL A 108 16.91 -13.55 -3.53
CA VAL A 108 17.07 -14.98 -3.74
C VAL A 108 17.53 -15.55 -2.40
N GLN A 109 16.71 -16.41 -1.80
CA GLN A 109 16.85 -17.02 -0.46
C GLN A 109 16.39 -16.16 0.73
N PHE A 110 15.29 -16.63 1.31
CA PHE A 110 14.80 -16.26 2.64
C PHE A 110 15.03 -17.46 3.56
N THR A 111 15.70 -17.25 4.69
CA THR A 111 15.79 -18.26 5.75
C THR A 111 14.42 -18.42 6.42
N ARG A 112 14.06 -19.64 6.87
CA ARG A 112 12.74 -19.91 7.49
C ARG A 112 12.48 -19.01 8.70
N SER A 113 13.51 -18.73 9.50
CA SER A 113 13.46 -17.82 10.66
C SER A 113 13.23 -16.36 10.25
N GLU A 114 13.88 -15.88 9.18
CA GLU A 114 13.66 -14.52 8.64
C GLU A 114 12.21 -14.34 8.17
N LYS A 115 11.64 -15.34 7.49
CA LYS A 115 10.22 -15.31 7.08
C LYS A 115 9.29 -15.26 8.28
N SER A 116 9.58 -16.03 9.32
CA SER A 116 8.73 -16.09 10.52
C SER A 116 8.81 -14.78 11.31
N PHE A 117 10.00 -14.19 11.44
CA PHE A 117 10.17 -12.89 12.07
C PHE A 117 9.41 -11.79 11.32
N LEU A 118 9.59 -11.68 10.00
CA LEU A 118 8.88 -10.70 9.19
C LEU A 118 7.36 -10.88 9.26
N ARG A 119 6.87 -12.12 9.27
CA ARG A 119 5.44 -12.41 9.44
C ARG A 119 4.95 -11.94 10.81
N LEU A 120 5.68 -12.25 11.88
CA LEU A 120 5.31 -11.83 13.23
C LEU A 120 5.29 -10.31 13.34
N THR A 121 6.32 -9.62 12.83
CA THR A 121 6.38 -8.15 12.79
C THR A 121 5.20 -7.58 12.00
N ALA A 122 4.85 -8.13 10.84
CA ALA A 122 3.71 -7.70 10.06
C ALA A 122 2.38 -7.88 10.82
N VAL A 123 2.20 -9.01 11.51
CA VAL A 123 1.00 -9.26 12.34
C VAL A 123 0.92 -8.24 13.49
N ILE A 124 2.02 -7.99 14.19
CA ILE A 124 2.07 -7.01 15.28
C ILE A 124 1.69 -5.62 14.76
N LEU A 125 2.27 -5.18 13.64
CA LEU A 125 1.95 -3.88 13.04
C LEU A 125 0.48 -3.76 12.63
N LEU A 126 -0.10 -4.82 12.05
CA LEU A 126 -1.52 -4.85 11.72
C LEU A 126 -2.40 -4.74 12.96
N LEU A 127 -2.07 -5.48 14.03
CA LEU A 127 -2.80 -5.40 15.30
C LEU A 127 -2.66 -4.03 15.95
N SER A 128 -1.46 -3.45 15.97
CA SER A 128 -1.24 -2.10 16.48
C SER A 128 -2.03 -1.05 15.70
N ASN A 129 -2.05 -1.13 14.36
CA ASN A 129 -2.89 -0.26 13.54
C ASN A 129 -4.38 -0.45 13.87
N TRP A 130 -4.82 -1.69 14.07
CA TRP A 130 -6.22 -1.94 14.40
C TRP A 130 -6.61 -1.38 15.77
N ILE A 131 -5.76 -1.56 16.78
CA ILE A 131 -5.95 -0.98 18.12
C ILE A 131 -6.01 0.55 18.03
N TYR A 132 -5.16 1.15 17.21
CA TYR A 132 -5.19 2.60 16.95
C TYR A 132 -6.51 3.05 16.33
N LEU A 133 -7.07 2.29 15.38
CA LEU A 133 -8.36 2.62 14.77
C LEU A 133 -9.52 2.40 15.74
N LEU A 134 -9.47 1.34 16.56
CA LEU A 134 -10.48 1.02 17.57
C LEU A 134 -10.51 2.05 18.72
N SER A 135 -9.38 2.67 19.06
CA SER A 135 -9.33 3.70 20.10
C SER A 135 -9.94 5.04 19.68
N ARG A 136 -10.16 5.23 18.37
CA ARG A 136 -10.75 6.45 17.82
C ARG A 136 -12.28 6.39 17.87
N SER A 137 -12.90 7.50 18.27
CA SER A 137 -14.35 7.56 18.48
C SER A 137 -15.14 7.34 17.18
N ARG A 138 -16.29 6.66 17.29
CA ARG A 138 -17.12 6.21 16.15
C ARG A 138 -17.58 7.33 15.20
N GLY A 139 -17.63 8.58 15.68
CA GLY A 139 -18.07 9.76 14.90
C GLY A 139 -16.97 10.46 14.10
N LEU A 140 -15.71 10.01 14.19
CA LEU A 140 -14.60 10.63 13.46
C LEU A 140 -14.33 10.00 12.09
N PHE A 141 -15.05 8.94 11.70
CA PHE A 141 -14.80 8.14 10.50
C PHE A 141 -15.74 8.40 9.33
#